data_AF-A0A3G8JER9-F1
#
_entry.id   AF-A0A3G8JER9-F1
#
_cell.length_a   1.000
_cell.length_b   1.000
_cell.length_c   1.000
_cell.angle_alpha   90.00
_cell.angle_beta   90.00
_cell.angle_gamma   90.00
#
_symmetry.space_group_name_H-M   'P 1'
#
loop_
_entity.id
_entity.type
_entity.pdbx_description
1 polymer ?
#
loop_
_entity_poly.entity_id
_entity_poly.type
_entity_poly.pdbx_seq_one_letter_code
_entity_poly.pdbx_strand_id
1 'polypeptide(L)'
;MRGARGRRVARRRADGVRAAASAVLLCLLAAISAGCASTVDGAGGAAPGEVAAYRSEVSAAAASSIRRDGVALCREAMSSMVVMVRGYNAFVDRLSTVHAYDRVGDLDDRARASLIAGADLIRKRITPLTPADVADPANRFLDSTGRLGAAIAARQLTGLNPIAAQWTRDKQAVLTNCSSYLPLPPTAGASPAPDPRATSSAPSPSSSVPPTP
;
A
#
# COMPACT_ATOMS: atom_id res chain seq x y z
N MET A 1 -28.88 -51.21 -39.24
CA MET A 1 -27.58 -51.89 -39.08
C MET A 1 -26.66 -51.03 -38.22
N ARG A 2 -26.02 -51.64 -37.21
CA ARG A 2 -24.73 -51.34 -36.54
C ARG A 2 -24.29 -49.86 -36.42
N GLY A 3 -23.92 -49.33 -35.25
CA GLY A 3 -23.68 -49.94 -33.96
C GLY A 3 -23.14 -48.90 -32.97
N ALA A 4 -23.68 -48.92 -31.77
CA ALA A 4 -23.12 -48.25 -30.60
C ALA A 4 -21.91 -49.04 -30.11
N ARG A 5 -20.72 -48.42 -30.05
CA ARG A 5 -19.58 -48.93 -29.27
C ARG A 5 -18.52 -47.85 -29.09
N GLY A 6 -18.11 -47.67 -27.83
CA GLY A 6 -16.78 -47.19 -27.50
C GLY A 6 -16.64 -45.68 -27.28
N ARG A 7 -17.01 -45.23 -26.07
CA ARG A 7 -16.26 -44.23 -25.27
C ARG A 7 -16.84 -44.12 -23.85
N ARG A 8 -17.14 -45.27 -23.23
CA ARG A 8 -17.39 -45.39 -21.77
C ARG A 8 -16.13 -45.87 -21.06
N VAL A 9 -14.98 -45.24 -21.26
CA VAL A 9 -13.74 -45.58 -20.51
C VAL A 9 -12.84 -44.35 -20.38
N ALA A 10 -13.33 -43.28 -19.73
CA ALA A 10 -12.45 -42.15 -19.35
C ALA A 10 -12.97 -41.31 -18.17
N ARG A 11 -14.07 -41.71 -17.50
CA ARG A 11 -14.68 -40.95 -16.39
C ARG A 11 -14.60 -41.64 -15.03
N ARG A 12 -13.77 -42.69 -14.87
CA ARG A 12 -13.72 -43.50 -13.63
C ARG A 12 -12.36 -43.52 -12.92
N ARG A 13 -11.52 -42.49 -13.06
CA ARG A 13 -10.19 -42.47 -12.41
C ARG A 13 -9.80 -41.17 -11.69
N ALA A 14 -10.74 -40.29 -11.36
CA ALA A 14 -10.41 -39.05 -10.63
C ALA A 14 -11.13 -38.86 -9.29
N ASP A 15 -12.11 -39.71 -8.95
CA ASP A 15 -12.94 -39.52 -7.73
C ASP A 15 -12.53 -40.41 -6.55
N GLY A 16 -11.43 -41.16 -6.67
CA GLY A 16 -11.01 -42.17 -5.68
C GLY A 16 -9.99 -41.70 -4.63
N VAL A 17 -9.43 -40.49 -4.73
CA VAL A 17 -8.33 -40.04 -3.85
C VAL A 17 -8.73 -38.90 -2.91
N ARG A 18 -9.92 -38.31 -3.08
CA ARG A 18 -10.40 -37.20 -2.23
C ARG A 18 -11.26 -37.61 -1.03
N ALA A 19 -11.59 -38.90 -0.88
CA ALA A 19 -12.40 -39.37 0.25
C ALA A 19 -11.57 -39.87 1.46
N ALA A 20 -10.26 -40.11 1.30
CA ALA A 20 -9.43 -40.66 2.37
C ALA A 20 -8.67 -39.61 3.21
N ALA A 21 -8.51 -38.38 2.73
CA ALA A 21 -7.84 -37.30 3.47
C ALA A 21 -8.75 -36.60 4.49
N SER A 22 -10.07 -36.69 4.31
CA SER A 22 -11.05 -35.99 5.16
C SER A 22 -11.42 -36.76 6.44
N ALA A 23 -11.14 -38.06 6.49
CA ALA A 23 -11.46 -38.89 7.68
C ALA A 23 -10.38 -38.82 8.76
N VAL A 24 -9.11 -38.59 8.39
CA VAL A 24 -8.00 -38.54 9.36
C VAL A 24 -8.03 -37.23 10.17
N LEU A 25 -8.47 -36.12 9.57
CA LEU A 25 -8.56 -34.84 10.27
C LEU A 25 -9.70 -34.81 11.30
N LEU A 26 -10.82 -35.47 11.00
CA LEU A 26 -11.96 -35.61 11.92
C LEU A 26 -11.68 -36.56 13.09
N CYS A 27 -10.91 -37.63 12.86
CA CYS A 27 -10.45 -38.50 13.96
C CYS A 27 -9.40 -37.85 14.85
N LEU A 28 -8.53 -36.97 14.34
CA LEU A 28 -7.60 -36.20 15.19
C LEU A 28 -8.33 -35.17 16.07
N LEU A 29 -9.38 -34.51 15.56
CA LEU A 29 -10.19 -33.57 16.35
C LEU A 29 -11.03 -34.28 17.43
N ALA A 30 -11.48 -35.51 17.18
CA ALA A 30 -12.19 -36.32 18.19
C ALA A 30 -11.25 -36.98 19.22
N ALA A 31 -10.00 -37.24 18.88
CA ALA A 31 -9.02 -37.77 19.83
C ALA A 31 -8.53 -36.73 20.85
N ILE A 32 -8.59 -35.43 20.52
CA ILE A 32 -8.23 -34.35 21.46
C ILE A 32 -9.36 -34.10 22.47
N SER A 33 -10.63 -34.37 22.13
CA SER A 33 -11.75 -34.24 23.07
C SER A 33 -11.96 -35.47 23.97
N ALA A 34 -11.49 -36.65 23.56
CA ALA A 34 -11.56 -37.87 24.39
C ALA A 34 -10.42 -38.01 25.42
N GLY A 35 -9.35 -37.21 25.29
CA GLY A 35 -8.23 -37.17 26.24
C GLY A 35 -8.45 -36.27 27.47
N CYS A 36 -9.58 -35.56 27.58
CA CYS A 36 -9.91 -34.68 28.70
C CYS A 36 -10.87 -35.34 29.72
N ALA A 37 -10.88 -36.67 29.82
CA ALA A 37 -11.77 -37.41 30.72
C ALA A 37 -11.03 -38.29 31.76
N SER A 38 -9.77 -37.97 32.07
CA SER A 38 -9.20 -38.30 33.39
C SER A 38 -9.32 -37.07 34.27
N THR A 39 -10.39 -37.01 35.06
CA THR A 39 -10.57 -36.05 36.14
C THR A 39 -9.47 -36.28 37.17
N VAL A 40 -8.37 -35.54 37.03
CA VAL A 40 -7.57 -35.18 38.18
C VAL A 40 -8.42 -34.18 38.96
N ASP A 41 -8.77 -34.50 40.22
CA ASP A 41 -9.37 -33.54 41.15
C ASP A 41 -8.35 -32.43 41.43
N GLY A 42 -8.33 -31.46 40.52
CA GLY A 42 -7.50 -30.29 40.56
C GLY A 42 -8.18 -29.28 39.66
N ALA A 43 -9.05 -28.45 40.24
CA ALA A 43 -9.57 -27.26 39.58
C ALA A 43 -8.42 -26.26 39.39
N GLY A 44 -7.48 -26.58 38.50
CA GLY A 44 -6.45 -25.68 38.00
C GLY A 44 -7.10 -24.74 37.00
N GLY A 45 -7.91 -23.80 37.48
CA GLY A 45 -8.24 -22.63 36.67
C GLY A 45 -6.95 -21.89 36.38
N ALA A 46 -6.69 -21.56 35.11
CA ALA A 46 -5.58 -20.68 34.75
C ALA A 46 -5.64 -19.45 35.66
N ALA A 47 -4.52 -19.10 36.29
CA ALA A 47 -4.50 -17.96 37.21
C ALA A 47 -5.00 -16.73 36.44
N PRO A 48 -5.88 -15.88 37.00
CA PRO A 48 -6.43 -14.74 36.27
C PRO A 48 -5.38 -13.85 35.58
N GLY A 49 -4.15 -13.80 36.13
CA GLY A 49 -3.00 -13.13 35.53
C GLY A 49 -2.45 -13.79 34.25
N GLU A 50 -2.50 -15.11 34.11
CA GLU A 50 -2.02 -15.82 32.92
C GLU A 50 -2.97 -15.62 31.73
N VAL A 51 -4.28 -15.65 31.97
CA VAL A 51 -5.29 -15.35 30.94
C VAL A 51 -5.21 -13.88 30.51
N ALA A 52 -4.97 -12.97 31.47
CA ALA A 52 -4.79 -11.54 31.17
C ALA A 52 -3.50 -11.28 30.37
N ALA A 53 -2.38 -11.93 30.72
CA ALA A 53 -1.13 -11.84 29.99
C ALA A 53 -1.27 -12.40 28.57
N TYR A 54 -1.84 -13.59 28.42
CA TYR A 54 -2.08 -14.20 27.11
C TYR A 54 -2.97 -13.33 26.20
N ARG A 55 -4.08 -12.78 26.74
CA ARG A 55 -4.93 -11.84 25.98
C ARG A 55 -4.17 -10.58 25.57
N SER A 56 -3.31 -10.07 26.44
CA SER A 56 -2.47 -8.91 26.15
C SER A 56 -1.47 -9.22 25.04
N GLU A 57 -0.78 -10.36 25.09
CA GLU A 57 0.15 -10.81 24.05
C GLU A 57 -0.53 -11.02 22.69
N VAL A 58 -1.68 -11.70 22.68
CA VAL A 58 -2.47 -11.92 21.45
C VAL A 58 -2.93 -10.58 20.86
N SER A 59 -3.39 -9.65 21.71
CA SER A 59 -3.81 -8.32 21.26
C SER A 59 -2.63 -7.51 20.69
N ALA A 60 -1.46 -7.58 21.33
CA ALA A 60 -0.25 -6.91 20.87
C ALA A 60 0.27 -7.51 19.56
N ALA A 61 0.23 -8.84 19.41
CA ALA A 61 0.61 -9.53 18.19
C ALA A 61 -0.31 -9.14 17.02
N ALA A 62 -1.63 -9.10 17.24
CA ALA A 62 -2.60 -8.65 16.25
C ALA A 62 -2.34 -7.20 15.83
N ALA A 63 -2.17 -6.28 16.80
CA ALA A 63 -1.85 -4.88 16.53
C ALA A 63 -0.54 -4.72 15.75
N SER A 64 0.48 -5.51 16.06
CA SER A 64 1.75 -5.49 15.34
C SER A 64 1.59 -5.95 13.89
N SER A 65 0.74 -6.95 13.64
CA SER A 65 0.49 -7.46 12.29
C SER A 65 -0.25 -6.45 11.43
N ILE A 66 -1.31 -5.85 11.98
CA ILE A 66 -2.09 -4.79 11.34
C ILE A 66 -1.18 -3.61 10.96
N ARG A 67 -0.27 -3.21 11.86
CA ARG A 67 0.69 -2.15 11.58
C ARG A 67 1.69 -2.52 10.48
N ARG A 68 2.19 -3.75 10.44
CA ARG A 68 3.09 -4.23 9.38
C ARG A 68 2.42 -4.18 8.00
N ASP A 69 1.16 -4.56 7.91
CA ASP A 69 0.39 -4.50 6.66
C ASP A 69 0.21 -3.05 6.20
N GLY A 70 -0.11 -2.12 7.11
CA GLY A 70 -0.16 -0.69 6.80
C GLY A 70 1.17 -0.13 6.29
N VAL A 71 2.29 -0.50 6.93
CA VAL A 71 3.65 -0.13 6.47
C VAL A 71 3.94 -0.68 5.07
N ALA A 72 3.58 -1.93 4.80
CA ALA A 72 3.81 -2.58 3.52
C ALA A 72 3.01 -1.89 2.39
N LEU A 73 1.72 -1.60 2.63
CA LEU A 73 0.90 -0.84 1.69
C LEU A 73 1.49 0.54 1.42
N CYS A 74 1.88 1.28 2.46
CA CYS A 74 2.43 2.62 2.30
C CYS A 74 3.71 2.66 1.48
N ARG A 75 4.63 1.71 1.69
CA ARG A 75 5.86 1.62 0.89
C ARG A 75 5.57 1.34 -0.59
N GLU A 76 4.67 0.41 -0.88
CA GLU A 76 4.28 0.07 -2.25
C GLU A 76 3.53 1.22 -2.93
N ALA A 77 2.64 1.90 -2.20
CA ALA A 77 1.90 3.06 -2.72
C ALA A 77 2.85 4.19 -3.10
N MET A 78 3.79 4.55 -2.22
CA MET A 78 4.76 5.60 -2.50
C MET A 78 5.66 5.27 -3.70
N SER A 79 6.18 4.05 -3.80
CA SER A 79 7.02 3.65 -4.94
C SER A 79 6.24 3.62 -6.26
N SER A 80 5.02 3.08 -6.25
CA SER A 80 4.13 3.02 -7.41
C SER A 80 3.74 4.42 -7.90
N MET A 81 3.39 5.33 -6.98
CA MET A 81 3.03 6.71 -7.30
C MET A 81 4.14 7.47 -8.02
N VAL A 82 5.42 7.22 -7.69
CA VAL A 82 6.55 7.86 -8.37
C VAL A 82 6.56 7.52 -9.87
N VAL A 83 6.36 6.26 -10.22
CA VAL A 83 6.35 5.80 -11.62
C VAL A 83 5.13 6.36 -12.35
N MET A 84 3.96 6.30 -11.72
CA MET A 84 2.70 6.83 -12.25
C MET A 84 2.77 8.33 -12.55
N VAL A 85 3.30 9.12 -11.61
CA VAL A 85 3.47 10.58 -11.77
C VAL A 85 4.46 10.90 -12.88
N ARG A 86 5.58 10.18 -12.96
CA ARG A 86 6.56 10.39 -14.05
C ARG A 86 5.94 10.12 -15.43
N GLY A 87 5.22 9.01 -15.58
CA GLY A 87 4.55 8.66 -16.83
C GLY A 87 3.49 9.70 -17.22
N TYR A 88 2.65 10.10 -16.26
CA TYR A 88 1.63 11.12 -16.48
C TYR A 88 2.23 12.49 -16.86
N ASN A 89 3.25 12.96 -16.14
CA ASN A 89 3.86 14.25 -16.41
C ASN A 89 4.51 14.29 -17.80
N ALA A 90 5.24 13.24 -18.20
CA ALA A 90 5.82 13.15 -19.54
C ALA A 90 4.75 13.26 -20.64
N PHE A 91 3.60 12.61 -20.44
CA PHE A 91 2.46 12.72 -21.33
C PHE A 91 1.87 14.13 -21.38
N VAL A 92 1.62 14.75 -20.21
CA VAL A 92 1.03 16.09 -20.14
C VAL A 92 1.96 17.15 -20.73
N ASP A 93 3.26 17.09 -20.44
CA ASP A 93 4.25 18.03 -20.97
C ASP A 93 4.31 17.99 -22.50
N ARG A 94 4.22 16.77 -23.08
CA ARG A 94 4.13 16.64 -24.53
C ARG A 94 2.79 17.18 -25.04
N LEU A 95 1.68 16.78 -24.43
CA LEU A 95 0.34 17.20 -24.85
C LEU A 95 0.17 18.72 -24.79
N SER A 96 0.74 19.39 -23.79
CA SER A 96 0.72 20.86 -23.67
C SER A 96 1.59 21.55 -24.72
N THR A 97 2.54 20.85 -25.34
CA THR A 97 3.37 21.39 -26.41
C THR A 97 2.70 21.26 -27.77
N VAL A 98 2.07 20.12 -28.05
CA VAL A 98 1.51 19.81 -29.38
C VAL A 98 0.01 20.03 -29.49
N HIS A 99 -0.70 20.13 -28.35
CA HIS A 99 -2.15 20.32 -28.23
C HIS A 99 -3.03 19.31 -28.97
N ALA A 100 -2.47 18.16 -29.37
CA ALA A 100 -3.17 17.16 -30.17
C ALA A 100 -2.67 15.74 -29.84
N TYR A 101 -3.59 14.82 -29.56
CA TYR A 101 -3.28 13.44 -29.14
C TYR A 101 -2.56 12.63 -30.22
N ASP A 102 -2.86 12.86 -31.50
CA ASP A 102 -2.17 12.23 -32.63
C ASP A 102 -0.67 12.58 -32.70
N ARG A 103 -0.25 13.67 -32.05
CA ARG A 103 1.13 14.16 -32.05
C ARG A 103 1.90 13.88 -30.74
N VAL A 104 1.26 13.23 -29.76
CA VAL A 104 1.92 12.86 -28.50
C VAL A 104 2.79 11.60 -28.61
N GLY A 105 2.68 10.84 -29.70
CA GLY A 105 3.42 9.59 -29.89
C GLY A 105 2.81 8.46 -29.06
N ASP A 106 3.65 7.67 -28.38
CA ASP A 106 3.23 6.54 -27.51
C ASP A 106 3.12 6.94 -26.03
N LEU A 107 3.22 8.23 -25.72
CA LEU A 107 3.25 8.72 -24.34
C LEU A 107 1.92 8.56 -23.61
N ASP A 108 0.79 8.63 -24.33
CA ASP A 108 -0.54 8.34 -23.76
C ASP A 108 -0.65 6.87 -23.32
N ASP A 109 -0.19 5.95 -24.17
CA ASP A 109 -0.16 4.52 -23.85
C ASP A 109 0.82 4.21 -22.71
N ARG A 110 2.02 4.81 -22.69
CA ARG A 110 2.98 4.66 -21.58
C ARG A 110 2.43 5.22 -20.27
N ALA A 111 1.79 6.39 -20.30
CA ALA A 111 1.16 6.96 -19.12
C ALA A 111 0.07 6.02 -18.58
N ARG A 112 -0.81 5.52 -19.44
CA ARG A 112 -1.85 4.56 -19.05
C ARG A 112 -1.27 3.26 -18.50
N ALA A 113 -0.26 2.69 -19.16
CA ALA A 113 0.40 1.47 -18.70
C ALA A 113 1.01 1.66 -17.30
N SER A 114 1.64 2.82 -17.04
CA SER A 114 2.19 3.15 -15.73
C SER A 114 1.11 3.28 -14.65
N LEU A 115 -0.03 3.91 -14.97
CA LEU A 115 -1.18 4.05 -14.08
C LEU A 115 -1.77 2.68 -13.71
N ILE A 116 -1.98 1.81 -14.69
CA ILE A 116 -2.52 0.46 -14.50
C ILE A 116 -1.55 -0.39 -13.67
N ALA A 117 -0.28 -0.43 -14.04
CA ALA A 117 0.71 -1.24 -13.36
C ALA A 117 0.89 -0.80 -11.89
N GLY A 118 0.98 0.52 -11.64
CA GLY A 118 1.07 1.06 -10.29
C GLY A 118 -0.19 0.75 -9.46
N ALA A 119 -1.38 0.91 -10.04
CA ALA A 119 -2.64 0.56 -9.38
C ALA A 119 -2.72 -0.92 -9.00
N ASP A 120 -2.25 -1.82 -9.87
CA ASP A 120 -2.26 -3.26 -9.63
C ASP A 120 -1.31 -3.67 -8.51
N LEU A 121 -0.13 -3.04 -8.42
CA LEU A 121 0.81 -3.27 -7.32
C LEU A 121 0.22 -2.84 -5.98
N ILE A 122 -0.39 -1.65 -5.92
CA ILE A 122 -1.05 -1.15 -4.72
C ILE A 122 -2.20 -2.07 -4.31
N ARG A 123 -3.08 -2.47 -5.25
CA ARG A 123 -4.23 -3.33 -4.96
C ARG A 123 -3.81 -4.67 -4.35
N LYS A 124 -2.70 -5.25 -4.81
CA LYS A 124 -2.14 -6.50 -4.26
C LYS A 124 -1.69 -6.38 -2.80
N ARG A 125 -1.47 -5.17 -2.28
CA ARG A 125 -1.09 -4.93 -0.88
C ARG A 125 -2.26 -4.68 0.05
N ILE A 126 -3.45 -4.43 -0.49
CA ILE A 126 -4.65 -4.24 0.32
C ILE A 126 -5.20 -5.62 0.70
N THR A 127 -5.15 -5.92 1.99
CA THR A 127 -5.62 -7.16 2.61
C THR A 127 -6.79 -6.87 3.56
N PRO A 128 -7.56 -7.89 4.00
CA PRO A 128 -8.56 -7.72 5.07
C PRO A 128 -8.00 -7.23 6.41
N LEU A 129 -6.68 -7.34 6.61
CA LEU A 129 -5.97 -6.89 7.82
C LEU A 129 -5.37 -5.48 7.66
N THR A 130 -5.46 -4.90 6.46
CA THR A 130 -4.96 -3.55 6.21
C THR A 130 -5.79 -2.54 6.99
N PRO A 131 -5.15 -1.64 7.75
CA PRO A 131 -5.86 -0.59 8.48
C PRO A 131 -6.71 0.31 7.57
N ALA A 132 -7.93 0.64 8.00
CA ALA A 132 -8.87 1.42 7.18
C ALA A 132 -8.38 2.85 6.87
N ASP A 133 -7.64 3.47 7.78
CA ASP A 133 -7.06 4.82 7.62
C ASP A 133 -6.03 4.91 6.49
N VAL A 134 -5.43 3.79 6.08
CA VAL A 134 -4.58 3.72 4.87
C VAL A 134 -5.26 3.02 3.69
N ALA A 135 -6.12 2.02 3.94
CA ALA A 135 -6.85 1.31 2.90
C ALA A 135 -7.86 2.20 2.17
N ASP A 136 -8.63 3.01 2.89
CA ASP A 136 -9.69 3.84 2.31
C ASP A 136 -9.13 4.94 1.40
N PRO A 137 -8.11 5.73 1.81
CA PRO A 137 -7.45 6.66 0.90
C PRO A 137 -6.81 5.95 -0.31
N ALA A 138 -6.19 4.78 -0.11
CA ALA A 138 -5.60 4.02 -1.20
C ALA A 138 -6.67 3.57 -2.21
N ASN A 139 -7.81 3.07 -1.77
CA ASN A 139 -8.92 2.69 -2.64
C ASN A 139 -9.48 3.89 -3.42
N ARG A 140 -9.63 5.06 -2.79
CA ARG A 140 -10.04 6.29 -3.51
C ARG A 140 -9.00 6.71 -4.56
N PHE A 141 -7.71 6.61 -4.23
CA PHE A 141 -6.64 6.87 -5.18
C PHE A 141 -6.62 5.88 -6.35
N LEU A 142 -6.92 4.60 -6.11
CA LEU A 142 -7.07 3.58 -7.15
C LEU A 142 -8.25 3.88 -8.09
N ASP A 143 -9.38 4.35 -7.55
CA ASP A 143 -10.54 4.77 -8.34
C ASP A 143 -10.20 5.98 -9.24
N SER A 144 -9.63 7.04 -8.68
CA SER A 144 -9.26 8.22 -9.47
C SER A 144 -8.13 7.95 -10.47
N THR A 145 -7.23 7.00 -10.16
CA THR A 145 -6.25 6.48 -11.12
C THR A 145 -6.93 5.80 -12.31
N GLY A 146 -7.93 4.94 -12.06
CA GLY A 146 -8.70 4.28 -13.10
C GLY A 146 -9.43 5.29 -14.00
N ARG A 147 -10.07 6.30 -13.38
CA ARG A 147 -10.74 7.39 -14.11
C ARG A 147 -9.78 8.24 -14.94
N LEU A 148 -8.59 8.54 -14.42
CA LEU A 148 -7.56 9.25 -15.17
C LEU A 148 -7.08 8.42 -16.37
N GLY A 149 -6.79 7.13 -16.15
CA GLY A 149 -6.42 6.22 -17.24
C GLY A 149 -7.49 6.10 -18.32
N ALA A 150 -8.77 6.07 -17.93
CA ALA A 150 -9.91 6.06 -18.85
C ALA A 150 -10.04 7.37 -19.64
N ALA A 151 -9.84 8.52 -19.00
CA ALA A 151 -9.87 9.83 -19.67
C ALA A 151 -8.76 9.96 -20.72
N ILE A 152 -7.54 9.48 -20.39
CA ILE A 152 -6.42 9.43 -21.34
C ILE A 152 -6.76 8.49 -22.51
N ALA A 153 -7.32 7.30 -22.22
CA ALA A 153 -7.73 6.33 -23.25
C ALA A 153 -8.79 6.91 -24.20
N ALA A 154 -9.74 7.67 -23.65
CA ALA A 154 -10.79 8.36 -24.39
C ALA A 154 -10.31 9.63 -25.10
N ARG A 155 -9.00 9.94 -25.03
CA ARG A 155 -8.36 11.11 -25.64
C ARG A 155 -9.05 12.44 -25.26
N GLN A 156 -9.49 12.54 -24.02
CA GLN A 156 -10.20 13.73 -23.53
C GLN A 156 -9.24 14.91 -23.40
N LEU A 157 -9.39 15.92 -24.27
CA LEU A 157 -8.71 17.21 -24.12
C LEU A 157 -9.45 18.11 -23.11
N THR A 158 -10.76 18.19 -23.25
CA THR A 158 -11.63 18.94 -22.32
C THR A 158 -12.01 18.01 -21.17
N GLY A 159 -11.78 18.42 -19.92
CA GLY A 159 -12.14 17.64 -18.74
C GLY A 159 -11.00 16.77 -18.15
N LEU A 160 -9.82 16.72 -18.78
CA LEU A 160 -8.66 16.03 -18.19
C LEU A 160 -8.20 16.71 -16.88
N ASN A 161 -8.20 18.04 -16.86
CA ASN A 161 -7.76 18.85 -15.71
C ASN A 161 -8.52 18.54 -14.40
N PRO A 162 -9.87 18.54 -14.34
CA PRO A 162 -10.57 18.22 -13.10
C PRO A 162 -10.32 16.77 -12.65
N ILE A 163 -10.15 15.82 -13.57
CA ILE A 163 -9.84 14.42 -13.23
C ILE A 163 -8.43 14.31 -12.64
N ALA A 164 -7.45 14.95 -13.27
CA ALA A 164 -6.07 14.99 -12.78
C ALA A 164 -5.94 15.71 -11.43
N ALA A 165 -6.72 16.77 -11.21
CA ALA A 165 -6.77 17.47 -9.93
C ALA A 165 -7.32 16.58 -8.82
N GLN A 166 -8.37 15.80 -9.10
CA GLN A 166 -8.89 14.82 -8.14
C GLN A 166 -7.86 13.73 -7.85
N TRP A 167 -7.25 13.17 -8.88
CA TRP A 167 -6.18 12.17 -8.73
C TRP A 167 -5.02 12.67 -7.87
N THR A 168 -4.62 13.93 -8.05
CA THR A 168 -3.58 14.59 -7.24
C THR A 168 -4.00 14.74 -5.78
N ARG A 169 -5.26 15.12 -5.50
CA ARG A 169 -5.79 15.19 -4.13
C ARG A 169 -5.82 13.83 -3.45
N ASP A 170 -6.29 12.79 -4.15
CA ASP A 170 -6.34 11.44 -3.58
C ASP A 170 -4.95 10.87 -3.33
N LYS A 171 -3.99 11.13 -4.23
CA LYS A 171 -2.57 10.81 -4.02
C LYS A 171 -2.06 11.46 -2.73
N GLN A 172 -2.31 12.75 -2.55
CA GLN A 172 -1.87 13.48 -1.36
C GLN A 172 -2.51 12.93 -0.09
N ALA A 173 -3.79 12.55 -0.14
CA ALA A 173 -4.47 11.92 0.99
C ALA A 173 -3.78 10.60 1.40
N VAL A 174 -3.36 9.76 0.45
CA VAL A 174 -2.58 8.56 0.78
C VAL A 174 -1.25 8.92 1.45
N LEU A 175 -0.50 9.87 0.88
CA LEU A 175 0.79 10.28 1.44
C LEU A 175 0.66 10.83 2.87
N THR A 176 -0.37 11.63 3.13
CA THR A 176 -0.66 12.17 4.46
C THR A 176 -1.01 11.07 5.47
N ASN A 177 -1.78 10.05 5.10
CA ASN A 177 -2.07 8.96 6.03
C ASN A 177 -0.86 8.03 6.22
N CYS A 178 -0.03 7.86 5.19
CA CYS A 178 1.16 7.04 5.29
C CYS A 178 2.27 7.62 6.18
N SER A 179 2.25 8.92 6.49
CA SER A 179 3.27 9.52 7.36
C SER A 179 3.22 9.00 8.81
N SER A 180 2.07 8.50 9.29
CA SER A 180 1.95 7.88 10.62
C SER A 180 2.57 6.47 10.67
N TYR A 181 2.64 5.78 9.53
CA TYR A 181 3.19 4.43 9.40
C TYR A 181 4.70 4.44 9.11
N LEU A 182 5.18 5.47 8.42
CA LEU A 182 6.57 5.63 8.00
C LEU A 182 7.16 6.91 8.63
N PRO A 183 7.35 6.96 9.96
CA PRO A 183 7.99 8.09 10.58
C PRO A 183 9.41 8.22 10.00
N LEU A 184 9.74 9.41 9.52
CA LEU A 184 11.12 9.74 9.18
C LEU A 184 11.97 9.52 10.44
N PRO A 185 13.18 8.95 10.32
CA PRO A 185 14.07 8.87 11.47
C PRO A 185 14.24 10.28 12.05
N PRO A 186 14.25 10.45 13.38
CA PRO A 186 14.54 11.74 13.97
C PRO A 186 15.86 12.22 13.38
N THR A 187 15.90 13.46 12.89
CA THR A 187 17.09 14.08 12.34
C THR A 187 18.10 14.28 13.47
N ALA A 188 18.81 13.22 13.83
CA ALA A 188 19.95 13.25 14.74
C ALA A 188 21.08 13.99 14.00
N GLY A 189 21.03 15.31 14.03
CA GLY A 189 21.91 16.16 13.23
C GLY A 189 21.39 17.54 12.90
N ALA A 190 20.16 17.91 13.30
CA ALA A 190 19.81 19.32 13.39
C ALA A 190 20.65 19.97 14.49
N SER A 191 21.85 20.40 14.11
CA SER A 191 22.68 21.31 14.91
C SER A 191 21.77 22.45 15.36
N PRO A 192 21.78 22.84 16.65
CA PRO A 192 21.01 23.99 17.10
C PRO A 192 21.34 25.16 16.17
N ALA A 193 20.30 25.85 15.70
CA ALA A 193 20.47 27.05 14.88
C ALA A 193 21.48 27.98 15.58
N PRO A 194 22.42 28.60 14.84
CA PRO A 194 23.35 29.55 15.43
C PRO A 194 22.55 30.65 16.13
N ASP A 195 22.82 30.84 17.41
CA ASP A 195 22.19 31.86 18.24
C ASP A 195 22.46 33.24 17.59
N PRO A 196 21.43 34.02 17.20
CA PRO A 196 21.62 35.33 16.57
C PRO A 196 22.32 36.35 17.48
N ARG A 197 22.58 36.02 18.75
CA ARG A 197 23.35 36.85 19.69
C ARG A 197 24.88 36.68 19.61
N ALA A 198 25.40 35.72 18.87
CA ALA A 198 26.85 35.47 18.81
C ALA A 198 27.62 36.41 17.84
N THR A 199 26.94 37.31 17.12
CA THR A 199 27.56 38.25 16.18
C THR A 199 27.46 39.70 16.68
N SER A 200 28.09 39.98 17.82
CA SER A 200 28.37 41.36 18.25
C SER A 200 29.70 41.41 18.99
N SER A 201 30.78 41.23 18.24
CA SER A 201 32.14 41.63 18.62
C SER A 201 32.99 41.71 17.35
N ALA A 202 32.66 42.65 16.46
CA ALA A 202 33.57 43.11 15.43
C ALA A 202 34.00 44.55 15.79
N PRO A 203 35.30 44.85 15.93
CA PRO A 203 35.76 46.21 16.18
C PRO A 203 35.58 47.08 14.93
N SER A 204 35.13 48.31 15.15
CA SER A 204 34.78 49.33 14.15
C SER A 204 35.96 49.73 13.24
N PRO A 205 35.74 49.93 11.93
CA PRO A 205 36.62 50.76 11.13
C PRO A 205 36.21 52.24 11.25
N SER A 206 37.09 53.07 11.80
CA SER A 206 36.96 54.53 11.75
C SER A 206 37.19 55.02 10.33
N SER A 207 36.16 55.63 9.74
CA SER A 207 36.24 56.39 8.50
C SER A 207 36.94 57.73 8.73
N SER A 208 37.95 58.03 7.92
CA SER A 208 38.45 59.40 7.72
C SER A 208 38.86 59.58 6.26
N VAL A 209 38.21 60.54 5.61
CA VAL A 209 38.36 61.04 4.23
C VAL A 209 38.13 62.56 4.32
N PRO A 210 38.66 63.47 3.46
CA PRO A 210 39.88 63.56 2.63
C PRO A 210 40.66 64.88 2.97
N PRO A 211 41.52 65.51 2.10
CA PRO A 211 41.12 66.19 0.85
C PRO A 211 42.08 66.06 -0.35
N THR A 212 41.54 66.42 -1.53
CA THR A 212 42.17 66.66 -2.84
C THR A 212 43.14 67.87 -2.85
N PRO A 213 44.03 67.95 -3.84
CA PRO A 213 43.73 68.70 -5.08
C PRO A 213 43.74 67.85 -6.34
#